data_AF-A0A060R9T5-F1
#
_entry.id   AF-A0A060R9T5-F1
#
_cell.length_a   1.000
_cell.length_b   1.000
_cell.length_c   1.000
_cell.angle_alpha   90.00
_cell.angle_beta   90.00
_cell.angle_gamma   90.00
#
_symmetry.space_group_name_H-M   'P 1'
#
loop_
_entity.id
_entity.type
_entity.pdbx_description
1 polymer ?
#
loop_
_entity_poly.entity_id
_entity_poly.type
_entity_poly.pdbx_seq_one_letter_code
_entity_poly.pdbx_strand_id
1 'polypeptide(L)'
;MKQTQDLINSFDDRIVALRKEITEAIIDLLKSNDITVVTLDEEPDHLSYVVWFDDDGCGHDCVVQTVMLDGETDFEIEVYSECMGYTLTLSSKDHDFACTNVHWLSDILTSIDYTLTKENEEKNGN
;
A
#
# COMPACT_ATOMS: atom_id res chain seq x y z
N MET A 1 -10.89 22.23 -27.02
CA MET A 1 -9.58 21.57 -26.80
C MET A 1 -8.88 22.09 -25.55
N LYS A 2 -8.59 23.40 -25.42
CA LYS A 2 -7.91 23.95 -24.22
C LYS A 2 -8.60 23.61 -22.88
N GLN A 3 -9.92 23.81 -22.79
CA GLN A 3 -10.69 23.48 -21.57
C GLN A 3 -10.64 21.99 -21.18
N THR A 4 -10.57 21.09 -22.16
CA THR A 4 -10.46 19.64 -21.90
C THR A 4 -9.08 19.29 -21.38
N GLN A 5 -8.02 19.90 -21.93
CA GLN A 5 -6.66 19.66 -21.45
C GLN A 5 -6.45 20.21 -20.04
N ASP A 6 -6.97 21.41 -19.75
CA ASP A 6 -6.89 22.00 -18.41
C ASP A 6 -7.61 21.12 -17.37
N LEU A 7 -8.74 20.51 -17.75
CA LEU A 7 -9.46 19.57 -16.89
C LEU A 7 -8.69 18.25 -16.66
N ILE A 8 -8.09 17.69 -17.70
CA ILE A 8 -7.26 16.47 -17.60
C ILE A 8 -6.09 16.72 -16.64
N ASN A 9 -5.34 17.81 -16.84
CA ASN A 9 -4.22 18.16 -15.96
C ASN A 9 -4.69 18.33 -14.50
N SER A 10 -5.86 18.94 -14.29
CA SER A 10 -6.43 19.07 -12.94
C SER A 10 -6.77 17.72 -12.29
N PHE A 11 -7.14 16.70 -13.06
CA PHE A 11 -7.33 15.35 -12.50
C PHE A 11 -6.00 14.69 -12.17
N ASP A 12 -5.01 14.79 -13.05
CA ASP A 12 -3.68 14.23 -12.81
C ASP A 12 -3.02 14.84 -11.57
N ASP A 13 -3.07 16.16 -11.42
CA ASP A 13 -2.54 16.87 -10.24
C ASP A 13 -3.20 16.38 -8.94
N ARG A 14 -4.52 16.13 -8.97
CA ARG A 14 -5.26 15.63 -7.81
C ARG A 14 -4.90 14.18 -7.48
N ILE A 15 -4.67 13.34 -8.49
CA ILE A 15 -4.23 11.95 -8.29
C ILE A 15 -2.82 11.94 -7.69
N VAL A 16 -1.90 12.78 -8.17
CA VAL A 16 -0.55 12.91 -7.63
C VAL A 16 -0.57 13.39 -6.17
N ALA A 17 -1.37 14.41 -5.86
CA ALA A 17 -1.51 14.90 -4.50
C ALA A 17 -2.07 13.84 -3.56
N LEU A 18 -3.15 13.14 -3.98
CA LEU A 18 -3.78 12.11 -3.15
C LEU A 18 -2.88 10.89 -2.94
N ARG A 19 -2.12 10.47 -3.96
CA ARG A 19 -1.09 9.43 -3.80
C ARG A 19 -0.11 9.80 -2.71
N LYS A 20 0.42 11.03 -2.77
CA LYS A 20 1.38 11.54 -1.79
C LYS A 20 0.77 11.56 -0.38
N GLU A 21 -0.43 12.10 -0.23
CA GLU A 21 -1.13 12.17 1.07
C GLU A 21 -1.31 10.79 1.71
N ILE A 22 -1.68 9.77 0.92
CA ILE A 22 -1.86 8.42 1.45
C ILE A 22 -0.51 7.76 1.77
N THR A 23 0.51 7.94 0.94
CA THR A 23 1.87 7.46 1.23
C THR A 23 2.40 8.05 2.55
N GLU A 24 2.25 9.37 2.74
CA GLU A 24 2.62 10.04 3.99
C GLU A 24 1.81 9.47 5.18
N ALA A 25 0.51 9.22 5.01
CA ALA A 25 -0.33 8.63 6.05
C ALA A 25 0.08 7.20 6.44
N ILE A 26 0.47 6.35 5.48
CA ILE A 26 1.01 5.01 5.76
C ILE A 26 2.28 5.12 6.62
N ILE A 27 3.20 5.97 6.21
CA ILE A 27 4.48 6.17 6.91
C ILE A 27 4.25 6.73 8.32
N ASP A 28 3.40 7.75 8.44
CA ASP A 28 3.07 8.38 9.71
C ASP A 28 2.36 7.40 10.65
N LEU A 29 1.47 6.54 10.14
CA LEU A 29 0.80 5.52 10.94
C LEU A 29 1.81 4.54 11.55
N LEU A 30 2.77 4.04 10.76
CA LEU A 30 3.83 3.17 11.24
C LEU A 30 4.73 3.89 12.27
N LYS A 31 5.21 5.09 11.95
CA LYS A 31 6.07 5.88 12.85
C LYS A 31 5.37 6.25 14.16
N SER A 32 4.09 6.59 14.13
CA SER A 32 3.32 6.98 15.32
C SER A 32 3.11 5.82 16.31
N ASN A 33 3.22 4.58 15.83
CA ASN A 33 3.17 3.37 16.64
C ASN A 33 4.58 2.84 16.98
N ASP A 34 5.65 3.57 16.66
CA ASP A 34 7.05 3.15 16.81
C ASP A 34 7.37 1.83 16.06
N ILE A 35 6.71 1.61 14.92
CA ILE A 35 6.83 0.40 14.10
C ILE A 35 7.57 0.70 12.80
N THR A 36 8.51 -0.17 12.43
CA THR A 36 9.20 -0.12 11.14
C THR A 36 8.72 -1.19 10.16
N VAL A 37 8.05 -2.23 10.66
CA VAL A 37 7.54 -3.37 9.89
C VAL A 37 6.25 -3.87 10.54
N VAL A 38 5.18 -4.00 9.75
CA VAL A 38 3.92 -4.63 10.18
C VAL A 38 3.60 -5.79 9.26
N THR A 39 3.32 -6.95 9.85
CA THR A 39 2.70 -8.08 9.14
C THR A 39 1.19 -7.92 9.26
N LEU A 40 0.49 -7.84 8.14
CA LEU A 40 -0.94 -7.62 8.09
C LEU A 40 -1.72 -8.85 8.55
N ASP A 41 -2.87 -8.60 9.18
CA ASP A 41 -3.79 -9.66 9.59
C ASP A 41 -4.39 -10.40 8.38
N GLU A 42 -4.63 -11.70 8.53
CA GLU A 42 -5.16 -12.57 7.47
C GLU A 42 -6.70 -12.60 7.42
N GLU A 43 -7.40 -11.74 8.18
CA GLU A 43 -8.87 -11.63 8.14
C GLU A 43 -9.36 -11.30 6.71
N PRO A 44 -10.17 -12.17 6.08
CA PRO A 44 -10.52 -12.05 4.66
C PRO A 44 -11.13 -10.70 4.24
N ASP A 45 -11.93 -10.08 5.11
CA ASP A 45 -12.59 -8.80 4.84
C ASP A 45 -11.64 -7.59 4.93
N HIS A 46 -10.41 -7.79 5.40
CA HIS A 46 -9.39 -6.76 5.60
C HIS A 46 -8.09 -7.01 4.82
N LEU A 47 -8.09 -7.99 3.91
CA LEU A 47 -6.95 -8.24 3.03
C LEU A 47 -6.78 -7.13 2.00
N SER A 48 -5.53 -6.72 1.78
CA SER A 48 -5.15 -5.82 0.70
C SER A 48 -4.65 -6.60 -0.51
N TYR A 49 -5.21 -6.30 -1.68
CA TYR A 49 -4.82 -6.91 -2.95
C TYR A 49 -4.23 -5.87 -3.90
N VAL A 50 -3.14 -6.24 -4.58
CA VAL A 50 -2.48 -5.41 -5.59
C VAL A 50 -2.18 -6.23 -6.83
N VAL A 51 -1.95 -5.56 -7.96
CA VAL A 51 -1.45 -6.20 -9.18
C VAL A 51 0.02 -5.85 -9.36
N TRP A 52 0.86 -6.88 -9.45
CA TRP A 52 2.25 -6.77 -9.90
C TRP A 52 2.35 -7.20 -11.36
N PHE A 53 3.22 -6.56 -12.13
CA PHE A 53 3.47 -6.91 -13.52
C PHE A 53 4.88 -7.49 -13.65
N ASP A 54 5.00 -8.68 -14.26
CA ASP A 54 6.30 -9.25 -14.58
C ASP A 54 6.96 -8.58 -15.80
N ASP A 55 8.17 -9.03 -16.13
CA ASP A 55 8.96 -8.50 -17.25
C ASP A 55 8.26 -8.69 -18.62
N ASP A 56 7.34 -9.66 -18.72
CA ASP A 56 6.55 -9.92 -19.92
C ASP A 56 5.26 -9.06 -19.97
N GLY A 57 5.01 -8.26 -18.92
CA GLY A 57 3.83 -7.43 -18.77
C GLY A 57 2.57 -8.21 -18.38
N CYS A 58 2.72 -9.45 -17.88
CA CYS A 58 1.63 -10.21 -17.31
C CYS A 58 1.33 -9.71 -15.90
N GLY A 59 0.08 -9.35 -15.64
CA GLY A 59 -0.39 -8.93 -14.32
C GLY A 59 -0.72 -10.13 -13.44
N HIS A 60 -0.28 -10.06 -12.18
CA HIS A 60 -0.50 -11.08 -11.16
C HIS A 60 -1.17 -10.45 -9.94
N ASP A 61 -2.32 -11.00 -9.56
CA ASP A 61 -3.01 -10.62 -8.32
C ASP A 61 -2.19 -11.12 -7.13
N CYS A 62 -1.86 -10.21 -6.22
CA CYS A 62 -1.02 -10.49 -5.07
C CYS A 62 -1.69 -9.98 -3.78
N VAL A 63 -1.61 -10.78 -2.72
CA VAL A 63 -2.02 -10.37 -1.37
C VAL A 63 -0.86 -9.65 -0.70
N VAL A 64 -1.09 -8.47 -0.14
CA VAL A 64 -0.10 -7.77 0.68
C VAL A 64 0.01 -8.46 2.04
N GLN A 65 1.21 -8.89 2.40
CA GLN A 65 1.50 -9.60 3.65
C GLN A 65 2.18 -8.70 4.67
N THR A 66 3.12 -7.87 4.21
CA THR A 66 3.95 -7.04 5.09
C THR A 66 4.05 -5.63 4.52
N VAL A 67 4.07 -4.62 5.39
CA VAL A 67 4.40 -3.23 5.03
C VAL A 67 5.57 -2.76 5.89
N MET A 68 6.58 -2.16 5.27
CA MET A 68 7.86 -1.83 5.89
C MET A 68 8.29 -0.41 5.54
N LEU A 69 8.85 0.33 6.49
CA LEU A 69 9.45 1.64 6.20
C LEU A 69 10.74 1.47 5.40
N ASP A 70 10.90 2.23 4.32
CA ASP A 70 12.16 2.43 3.61
C ASP A 70 12.61 3.89 3.79
N GLY A 71 13.31 4.13 4.90
CA GLY A 71 13.74 5.48 5.27
C GLY A 71 12.60 6.37 5.76
N GLU A 72 12.66 7.66 5.41
CA GLU A 72 11.76 8.67 5.99
C GLU A 72 10.52 8.96 5.15
N THR A 73 10.59 8.71 3.84
CA THR A 73 9.61 9.17 2.84
C THR A 73 8.99 8.05 2.02
N ASP A 74 9.46 6.81 2.21
CA ASP A 74 9.10 5.68 1.39
C ASP A 74 8.80 4.46 2.26
N PHE A 75 8.13 3.49 1.66
CA PHE A 75 7.81 2.18 2.21
C PHE A 75 7.95 1.08 1.15
N GLU A 76 8.13 -0.14 1.61
CA GLU A 76 8.10 -1.38 0.84
C GLU A 76 6.93 -2.25 1.28
N ILE A 77 6.44 -3.08 0.38
CA ILE A 77 5.45 -4.12 0.67
C ILE A 77 5.98 -5.48 0.24
N GLU A 78 5.72 -6.49 1.07
CA GLU A 78 5.86 -7.88 0.65
C GLU A 78 4.49 -8.39 0.19
N VAL A 79 4.45 -8.95 -1.01
CA VAL A 79 3.22 -9.44 -1.62
C VAL A 79 3.36 -10.88 -2.06
N TYR A 80 2.34 -11.70 -1.83
CA TYR A 80 2.31 -13.10 -2.24
C TYR A 80 1.42 -13.32 -3.45
N SER A 81 1.97 -13.94 -4.48
CA SER A 81 1.22 -14.37 -5.67
C SER A 81 0.91 -15.87 -5.58
N GLU A 82 -0.37 -16.22 -5.51
CA GLU A 82 -0.81 -17.63 -5.56
C GLU A 82 -0.45 -18.28 -6.90
N CYS A 83 -0.56 -17.53 -8.00
CA CYS A 83 -0.29 -18.04 -9.34
C CYS A 83 1.18 -18.46 -9.51
N MET A 84 2.08 -17.69 -8.91
CA MET A 84 3.51 -17.93 -8.99
C MET A 84 4.09 -18.74 -7.83
N GLY A 85 3.39 -18.75 -6.69
CA GLY A 85 3.79 -19.50 -5.50
C GLY A 85 4.97 -18.90 -4.75
N TYR A 86 5.26 -17.60 -4.90
CA TYR A 86 6.35 -16.92 -4.20
C TYR A 86 5.99 -15.48 -3.80
N THR A 87 6.77 -14.94 -2.86
CA THR A 87 6.65 -13.57 -2.35
C THR A 87 7.62 -12.63 -3.06
N LEU A 88 7.15 -11.41 -3.33
CA LEU A 88 7.90 -10.33 -3.96
C LEU A 88 7.95 -9.11 -3.03
N THR A 89 9.03 -8.35 -3.10
CA THR A 89 9.12 -7.04 -2.44
C THR A 89 8.93 -5.95 -3.50
N LEU A 90 7.97 -5.05 -3.27
CA LEU A 90 7.67 -3.91 -4.14
C LEU A 90 7.89 -2.61 -3.36
N SER A 91 8.44 -1.60 -4.01
CA SER A 91 8.88 -0.36 -3.38
C SER A 91 8.12 0.86 -3.92
N SER A 92 7.66 1.71 -3.00
CA SER A 92 7.10 3.02 -3.35
C SER A 92 8.14 3.96 -3.95
N LYS A 93 9.39 3.86 -3.53
CA LYS A 93 10.53 4.64 -4.05
C LYS A 93 10.81 4.37 -5.52
N ASP A 94 10.75 3.10 -5.91
CA ASP A 94 10.94 2.66 -7.30
C ASP A 94 9.67 2.86 -8.15
N HIS A 95 8.62 3.43 -7.56
CA HIS A 95 7.33 3.68 -8.19
C HIS A 95 6.70 2.40 -8.74
N ASP A 96 6.85 1.29 -8.01
CA ASP A 96 6.17 0.05 -8.37
C ASP A 96 4.68 0.29 -8.48
N PHE A 97 4.05 -0.31 -9.50
CA PHE A 97 2.66 -0.01 -9.84
C PHE A 97 1.71 -0.24 -8.66
N ALA A 98 1.96 -1.32 -7.90
CA ALA A 98 1.27 -1.64 -6.65
C ALA A 98 1.29 -0.49 -5.63
N CYS A 99 2.38 0.28 -5.59
CA CYS A 99 2.62 1.38 -4.66
C CYS A 99 2.23 2.75 -5.22
N THR A 100 1.59 2.82 -6.39
CA THR A 100 1.19 4.10 -7.02
C THR A 100 -0.31 4.21 -7.29
N ASN A 101 -1.05 3.12 -7.23
CA ASN A 101 -2.49 3.15 -7.35
C ASN A 101 -3.13 3.67 -6.05
N VAL A 102 -3.89 4.76 -6.16
CA VAL A 102 -4.52 5.44 -5.02
C VAL A 102 -5.47 4.51 -4.25
N HIS A 103 -6.21 3.65 -4.94
CA HIS A 103 -7.16 2.75 -4.28
C HIS A 103 -6.41 1.71 -3.44
N TRP A 104 -5.38 1.08 -4.01
CA TRP A 104 -4.58 0.09 -3.30
C TRP A 104 -3.81 0.69 -2.13
N LEU A 105 -3.28 1.90 -2.27
CA LEU A 105 -2.67 2.63 -1.16
C LEU A 105 -3.67 2.86 -0.02
N SER A 106 -4.91 3.24 -0.35
CA SER A 106 -5.97 3.43 0.64
C SER A 106 -6.36 2.13 1.33
N ASP A 107 -6.40 1.02 0.59
CA ASP A 107 -6.72 -0.30 1.14
C ASP A 107 -5.60 -0.78 2.07
N ILE A 108 -4.34 -0.64 1.66
CA ILE A 108 -3.16 -0.96 2.49
C ILE A 108 -3.19 -0.16 3.80
N LEU A 109 -3.45 1.15 3.73
CA LEU A 109 -3.58 1.99 4.93
C LEU A 109 -4.67 1.45 5.88
N THR A 110 -5.81 1.04 5.33
CA THR A 110 -6.92 0.47 6.09
C THR A 110 -6.56 -0.87 6.72
N SER A 111 -5.86 -1.75 5.99
CA SER A 111 -5.38 -3.04 6.51
C SER A 111 -4.37 -2.87 7.64
N ILE A 112 -3.47 -1.88 7.55
CA ILE A 112 -2.53 -1.54 8.64
C ILE A 112 -3.32 -1.08 9.87
N ASP A 113 -4.23 -0.12 9.73
CA ASP A 113 -5.03 0.41 10.84
C ASP A 113 -5.84 -0.69 11.55
N TYR A 114 -6.47 -1.58 10.78
CA TYR A 114 -7.17 -2.74 11.32
C TYR A 114 -6.24 -3.65 12.13
N THR A 115 -5.10 -4.03 11.55
CA THR A 115 -4.13 -4.93 12.18
C THR A 115 -3.63 -4.35 13.51
N LEU A 116 -3.23 -3.08 13.52
CA LEU A 116 -2.72 -2.40 14.71
C LEU A 116 -3.81 -2.23 15.78
N THR A 117 -5.06 -1.93 15.37
CA THR A 117 -6.19 -1.82 16.29
C THR A 117 -6.48 -3.15 16.97
N LYS A 118 -6.54 -4.24 16.21
CA LYS A 118 -6.78 -5.59 16.73
C LYS A 118 -5.69 -6.01 17.72
N GLU A 119 -4.42 -5.82 17.38
CA GLU A 119 -3.31 -6.12 18.31
C GLU A 119 -3.42 -5.34 19.64
N ASN A 120 -3.83 -4.07 19.57
CA ASN A 120 -3.98 -3.24 20.76
C ASN A 120 -5.17 -3.67 21.63
N GLU A 121 -6.27 -4.12 21.03
CA GLU A 121 -7.40 -4.70 21.76
C GLU A 121 -7.01 -6.01 22.47
N GLU A 122 -6.25 -6.88 21.80
CA GLU A 122 -5.75 -8.13 22.38
C GLU A 122 -4.76 -7.89 23.53
N LYS A 123 -3.90 -6.88 23.43
CA LYS A 123 -2.95 -6.50 24.48
C LYS A 123 -3.65 -5.90 25.71
N ASN A 124 -4.71 -5.12 25.53
CA ASN A 124 -5.45 -4.45 26.61
C ASN A 124 -6.55 -5.32 27.24
N GLY A 125 -6.94 -6.42 26.58
CA GLY A 125 -7.95 -7.37 27.06
C GLY A 125 -7.42 -8.51 27.95
N ASN A 126 -6.09 -8.61 28.13
CA ASN A 126 -5.40 -9.57 29.00
C ASN A 126 -4.88 -8.91 30.30
#